data_AF-A0A9X3MWK1-F1
#
_entry.id   AF-A0A9X3MWK1-F1
#
_cell.length_a   1.000
_cell.length_b   1.000
_cell.length_c   1.000
_cell.angle_alpha   90.00
_cell.angle_beta   90.00
_cell.angle_gamma   90.00
#
_symmetry.space_group_name_H-M   'P 1'
#
loop_
_entity.id
_entity.type
_entity.pdbx_description
1 polymer ?
#
loop_
_entity_poly.entity_id
_entity_poly.type
_entity_poly.pdbx_seq_one_letter_code
_entity_poly.pdbx_strand_id
1 'polypeptide(L)'
;MIDELLAPLAPQEPGDAEIRALLARADRRTKRRRIKIAGATAFAAVAVTATLAALPSDPKAPRTAHSILTTSAALAADQPSPGAWTGYRYVREVELRDGDGYTVERSEESWVSSDWMGRRVSPEAKVVSGTIPPEHKAPPLPAAIRKEIDRNPAQLSPEALAALRNAASVAKPDPKTVLAGRTLEAPGGMPNLYGDGALYKVPLDQLPTDPEQLGTLLLQAHKDGRWTPGGSWDPLSSGVKYDVLRDLLVLLTDANATSQQRAAMITVLTEYEGSTPLESVKDHRGREGRGVDIPTGRATVRVIFSPDTSELLEWSEPGEVHTYLQFGHVASIGERP
;
A
#
# COMPACT_ATOMS: atom_id res chain seq x y z
N MET A 1 -47.69 -5.18 -13.66
CA MET A 1 -47.08 -3.97 -14.26
C MET A 1 -46.29 -3.12 -13.27
N ILE A 2 -46.02 -3.62 -12.05
CA ILE A 2 -45.09 -3.02 -11.07
C ILE A 2 -43.79 -3.84 -11.00
N ASP A 3 -43.83 -5.14 -11.31
CA ASP A 3 -42.67 -6.03 -11.31
C ASP A 3 -41.62 -5.74 -12.40
N GLU A 4 -41.95 -4.91 -13.40
CA GLU A 4 -41.02 -4.49 -14.47
C GLU A 4 -40.22 -3.22 -14.08
N LEU A 5 -40.63 -2.51 -13.03
CA LEU A 5 -39.94 -1.32 -12.49
C LEU A 5 -38.97 -1.65 -11.35
N LEU A 6 -38.88 -2.93 -10.97
CA LEU A 6 -37.99 -3.45 -9.92
C LEU A 6 -36.94 -4.43 -10.48
N ALA A 7 -36.65 -4.36 -11.79
CA ALA A 7 -35.47 -5.02 -12.31
C ALA A 7 -34.24 -4.47 -11.59
N PRO A 8 -33.37 -5.32 -11.02
CA PRO A 8 -32.20 -4.85 -10.29
C PRO A 8 -31.35 -3.99 -11.23
N LEU A 9 -31.12 -2.73 -10.82
CA LEU A 9 -30.08 -1.89 -11.41
C LEU A 9 -28.75 -2.61 -11.18
N ALA A 10 -28.37 -3.48 -12.12
CA ALA A 10 -27.02 -4.00 -12.15
C ALA A 10 -26.10 -2.78 -12.24
N PRO A 11 -25.14 -2.60 -11.31
CA PRO A 11 -24.21 -1.50 -11.38
C PRO A 11 -23.46 -1.60 -12.71
N GLN A 12 -23.79 -0.69 -13.63
CA GLN A 12 -23.05 -0.55 -14.88
C GLN A 12 -21.73 0.11 -14.55
N GLU A 13 -20.63 -0.61 -14.79
CA GLU A 13 -19.30 0.00 -14.68
C GLU A 13 -19.19 1.17 -15.67
N PRO A 14 -18.81 2.37 -15.19
CA PRO A 14 -18.71 3.53 -16.05
C PRO A 14 -17.63 3.32 -17.11
N GLY A 15 -17.94 3.62 -18.36
CA GLY A 15 -17.01 3.45 -19.47
C GLY A 15 -15.84 4.43 -19.42
N ASP A 16 -14.73 4.11 -20.09
CA ASP A 16 -13.50 4.91 -20.13
C ASP A 16 -13.69 6.39 -20.54
N ALA A 17 -14.73 6.68 -21.32
CA ALA A 17 -15.10 8.04 -21.71
C ALA A 17 -15.71 8.84 -20.54
N GLU A 18 -16.58 8.22 -19.74
CA GLU A 18 -17.15 8.82 -18.54
C GLU A 18 -16.09 9.01 -17.46
N ILE A 19 -15.19 8.03 -17.32
CA ILE A 19 -14.05 8.12 -16.40
C ILE A 19 -13.16 9.31 -16.77
N ARG A 20 -12.80 9.48 -18.06
CA ARG A 20 -12.01 10.63 -18.52
C ARG A 20 -12.72 11.96 -18.28
N ALA A 21 -14.04 12.01 -18.48
CA ALA A 21 -14.83 13.21 -18.22
C ALA A 21 -14.90 13.57 -16.72
N LEU A 22 -15.02 12.56 -15.84
CA LEU A 22 -15.03 12.75 -14.39
C LEU A 22 -13.69 13.27 -13.87
N LEU A 23 -12.57 12.70 -14.32
CA LEU A 23 -11.22 13.15 -13.95
C LEU A 23 -10.95 14.59 -14.39
N ALA A 24 -11.32 14.96 -15.62
CA ALA A 24 -11.18 16.33 -16.12
C ALA A 24 -12.02 17.35 -15.32
N ARG A 25 -13.14 16.90 -14.73
CA ARG A 25 -14.01 17.73 -13.88
C ARG A 25 -13.47 17.87 -12.46
N ALA A 26 -12.85 16.83 -11.92
CA ALA A 26 -12.21 16.82 -10.60
C ALA A 26 -11.03 17.83 -10.54
N ASP A 27 -10.20 17.89 -11.59
CA ASP A 27 -9.06 18.83 -11.69
C ASP A 27 -9.47 20.31 -11.64
N ARG A 28 -10.69 20.66 -12.08
CA ARG A 28 -11.20 22.03 -12.01
C ARG A 28 -11.69 22.41 -10.61
N ARG A 29 -12.15 21.45 -9.80
CA ARG A 29 -12.66 21.68 -8.44
C ARG A 29 -11.53 21.81 -7.41
N THR A 30 -10.44 21.06 -7.55
CA THR A 30 -9.29 21.08 -6.63
C THR A 30 -8.62 22.45 -6.55
N LYS A 31 -8.52 23.21 -7.65
CA LYS A 31 -7.99 24.58 -7.64
C LYS A 31 -8.79 25.54 -6.74
N ARG A 32 -10.13 25.40 -6.68
CA ARG A 32 -10.98 26.30 -5.87
C ARG A 32 -10.96 25.94 -4.38
N ARG A 33 -10.73 24.68 -4.03
CA ARG A 33 -10.77 24.19 -2.63
C ARG A 33 -9.46 24.48 -1.87
N ARG A 34 -8.31 24.47 -2.56
CA ARG A 34 -6.99 24.82 -1.96
C ARG A 34 -6.96 26.20 -1.31
N ILE A 35 -7.75 27.16 -1.80
CA ILE A 35 -7.85 28.51 -1.21
C ILE A 35 -8.58 28.50 0.15
N LYS A 36 -9.45 27.52 0.42
CA LYS A 36 -10.26 27.47 1.66
C LYS A 36 -9.63 26.66 2.79
N ILE A 37 -8.82 25.65 2.48
CA ILE A 37 -8.25 24.73 3.48
C ILE A 37 -7.12 25.37 4.30
N ALA A 38 -6.41 26.36 3.73
CA ALA A 38 -5.33 27.07 4.43
C ALA A 38 -5.76 27.77 5.74
N GLY A 39 -7.07 28.01 5.95
CA GLY A 39 -7.58 28.62 7.18
C GLY A 39 -7.87 27.66 8.34
N ALA A 40 -8.01 26.35 8.10
CA ALA A 40 -8.54 25.41 9.10
C ALA A 40 -7.44 24.67 9.92
N THR A 41 -6.22 24.58 9.40
CA THR A 41 -5.11 23.83 10.02
C THR A 41 -4.52 24.48 11.28
N ALA A 42 -4.82 25.75 11.56
CA ALA A 42 -4.23 26.45 12.71
C ALA A 42 -4.80 26.03 14.08
N PHE A 43 -6.00 25.43 14.15
CA PHE A 43 -6.66 25.14 15.43
C PHE A 43 -6.36 23.76 16.04
N ALA A 44 -5.96 22.77 15.24
CA ALA A 44 -5.73 21.40 15.73
C ALA A 44 -4.45 21.26 16.58
N ALA A 45 -3.41 22.07 16.31
CA ALA A 45 -2.11 21.95 16.98
C ALA A 45 -2.13 22.33 18.48
N VAL A 46 -3.09 23.14 18.95
CA VAL A 46 -3.14 23.64 20.33
C VAL A 46 -3.71 22.61 21.32
N ALA A 47 -4.60 21.72 20.87
CA ALA A 47 -5.24 20.75 21.75
C ALA A 47 -4.29 19.61 22.20
N VAL A 48 -3.31 19.25 21.37
CA VAL A 48 -2.42 18.09 21.60
C VAL A 48 -1.28 18.41 22.58
N THR A 49 -0.80 19.66 22.62
CA THR A 49 0.25 20.06 23.58
C THR A 49 -0.26 19.99 25.02
N ALA A 50 -1.57 20.22 25.24
CA ALA A 50 -2.19 20.18 26.56
C ALA A 50 -2.38 18.75 27.10
N THR A 51 -2.71 17.78 26.23
CA THR A 51 -2.89 16.37 26.64
C THR A 51 -1.56 15.68 26.95
N LEU A 52 -0.49 15.97 26.21
CA LEU A 52 0.85 15.45 26.52
C LEU A 52 1.42 15.99 27.84
N ALA A 53 1.01 17.18 28.28
CA ALA A 53 1.40 17.77 29.56
C ALA A 53 0.61 17.19 30.76
N ALA A 54 -0.52 16.52 30.52
CA ALA A 54 -1.43 16.04 31.56
C ALA A 54 -1.26 14.55 31.90
N LEU A 55 -0.45 13.80 31.15
CA LEU A 55 -0.14 12.42 31.51
C LEU A 55 0.73 12.41 32.78
N PRO A 56 0.43 11.55 33.78
CA PRO A 56 1.25 11.39 34.98
C PRO A 56 2.57 10.73 34.58
N SER A 57 3.51 11.51 34.03
CA SER A 57 4.86 11.05 33.79
C SER A 57 5.65 11.30 35.07
N ASP A 58 6.04 10.24 35.77
CA ASP A 58 7.17 10.32 36.70
C ASP A 58 8.37 10.85 35.89
N PRO A 59 8.88 12.07 36.16
CA PRO A 59 9.98 12.64 35.40
C PRO A 59 11.28 11.84 35.55
N LYS A 60 11.31 10.82 36.42
CA LYS A 60 12.45 9.92 36.63
C LYS A 60 12.30 8.57 35.94
N ALA A 61 11.13 8.22 35.39
CA ALA A 61 10.99 6.99 34.63
C ALA A 61 11.80 7.10 33.33
N PRO A 62 12.76 6.18 33.07
CA PRO A 62 13.49 6.19 31.81
C PRO A 62 12.50 6.01 30.66
N ARG A 63 12.42 7.02 29.80
CA ARG A 63 11.69 6.92 28.54
C ARG A 63 12.50 6.01 27.64
N THR A 64 12.09 4.75 27.56
CA THR A 64 12.63 3.83 26.58
C THR A 64 11.80 3.93 25.31
N ALA A 65 12.43 3.74 24.16
CA ALA A 65 11.74 3.73 22.88
C ALA A 65 10.56 2.74 22.83
N HIS A 66 10.69 1.59 23.50
CA HIS A 66 9.58 0.65 23.68
C HIS A 66 8.42 1.28 24.44
N SER A 67 8.66 1.90 25.60
CA SER A 67 7.61 2.57 26.38
C SER A 67 6.88 3.68 25.59
N ILE A 68 7.60 4.39 24.71
CA ILE A 68 7.02 5.42 23.84
C ILE A 68 6.12 4.79 22.79
N LEU A 69 6.51 3.68 22.16
CA LEU A 69 5.68 2.98 21.17
C LEU A 69 4.46 2.33 21.82
N THR A 70 4.60 1.69 22.97
CA THR A 70 3.45 1.19 23.75
C THR A 70 2.49 2.33 24.11
N THR A 71 3.04 3.49 24.52
CA THR A 71 2.23 4.69 24.76
C THR A 71 1.57 5.18 23.46
N SER A 72 2.23 5.06 22.30
CA SER A 72 1.66 5.42 21.00
C SER A 72 0.48 4.52 20.65
N ALA A 73 0.60 3.21 20.87
CA ALA A 73 -0.48 2.26 20.65
C ALA A 73 -1.65 2.55 21.61
N ALA A 74 -1.37 2.82 22.89
CA ALA A 74 -2.40 3.23 23.85
C ALA A 74 -3.10 4.54 23.42
N LEU A 75 -2.34 5.56 23.03
CA LEU A 75 -2.90 6.81 22.51
C LEU A 75 -3.74 6.58 21.26
N ALA A 76 -3.28 5.73 20.34
CA ALA A 76 -4.03 5.35 19.15
C ALA A 76 -5.38 4.74 19.54
N ALA A 77 -5.40 3.81 20.51
CA ALA A 77 -6.62 3.19 21.02
C ALA A 77 -7.58 4.19 21.66
N ASP A 78 -7.06 5.23 22.31
CA ASP A 78 -7.83 6.31 22.94
C ASP A 78 -8.34 7.37 21.93
N GLN A 79 -7.81 7.39 20.70
CA GLN A 79 -8.34 8.29 19.68
C GLN A 79 -9.76 7.89 19.31
N PRO A 80 -10.69 8.86 19.20
CA PRO A 80 -12.03 8.56 18.72
C PRO A 80 -11.90 7.88 17.36
N SER A 81 -12.33 6.62 17.29
CA SER A 81 -12.32 5.91 16.02
C SER A 81 -13.10 6.74 15.01
N PRO A 82 -12.58 6.93 13.79
CA PRO A 82 -13.45 7.35 12.71
C PRO A 82 -14.65 6.42 12.74
N GLY A 83 -15.87 6.97 12.80
CA GLY A 83 -17.06 6.13 12.70
C GLY A 83 -16.92 5.24 11.47
N ALA A 84 -17.35 3.98 11.55
CA ALA A 84 -17.30 3.05 10.42
C ALA A 84 -17.80 3.76 9.17
N TRP A 85 -16.89 4.03 8.23
CA TRP A 85 -17.21 4.87 7.09
C TRP A 85 -17.92 4.04 6.02
N THR A 86 -18.75 4.72 5.23
CA THR A 86 -19.34 4.19 4.00
C THR A 86 -18.59 4.79 2.81
N GLY A 87 -18.27 3.99 1.79
CA GLY A 87 -17.54 4.44 0.60
C GLY A 87 -16.20 3.75 0.45
N TYR A 88 -15.12 4.53 0.25
CA TYR A 88 -13.78 4.03 0.01
C TYR A 88 -12.73 4.76 0.87
N ARG A 89 -11.78 4.01 1.40
CA ARG A 89 -10.48 4.50 1.86
C ARG A 89 -9.65 4.91 0.67
N TYR A 90 -9.27 6.18 0.60
CA TYR A 90 -8.30 6.68 -0.36
C TYR A 90 -6.91 6.67 0.24
N VAL A 91 -5.95 6.07 -0.46
CA VAL A 91 -4.52 6.16 -0.14
C VAL A 91 -3.77 6.66 -1.36
N ARG A 92 -2.84 7.58 -1.14
CA ARG A 92 -1.84 7.96 -2.14
C ARG A 92 -0.45 7.66 -1.62
N GLU A 93 0.28 6.92 -2.42
CA GLU A 93 1.61 6.43 -2.12
C GLU A 93 2.62 6.90 -3.19
N VAL A 94 3.87 7.01 -2.78
CA VAL A 94 5.02 7.12 -3.67
C VAL A 94 6.04 6.06 -3.27
N GLU A 95 6.31 5.16 -4.20
CA GLU A 95 7.35 4.15 -4.13
C GLU A 95 8.62 4.69 -4.80
N LEU A 96 9.75 4.60 -4.12
CA LEU A 96 11.09 4.76 -4.69
C LEU A 96 11.76 3.39 -4.69
N ARG A 97 12.19 2.92 -5.85
CA ARG A 97 12.95 1.67 -5.97
C ARG A 97 14.27 1.92 -6.66
N ASP A 98 15.34 1.48 -6.02
CA ASP A 98 16.68 1.47 -6.59
C ASP A 98 16.85 0.24 -7.49
N GLY A 99 17.25 0.48 -8.72
CA GLY A 99 17.75 -0.51 -9.66
C GLY A 99 19.27 -0.44 -9.80
N ASP A 100 19.81 -1.20 -10.73
CA ASP A 100 21.25 -1.20 -11.02
C ASP A 100 21.69 0.13 -11.66
N GLY A 101 22.10 1.09 -10.82
CA GLY A 101 22.60 2.40 -11.24
C GLY A 101 21.52 3.46 -11.54
N TYR A 102 20.27 3.23 -11.14
CA TYR A 102 19.16 4.19 -11.29
C TYR A 102 18.14 4.06 -10.16
N THR A 103 17.35 5.11 -9.92
CA THR A 103 16.20 5.07 -9.00
C THR A 103 14.93 5.44 -9.76
N VAL A 104 13.88 4.64 -9.58
CA VAL A 104 12.55 4.90 -10.14
C VAL A 104 11.62 5.37 -9.03
N GLU A 105 10.87 6.43 -9.30
CA GLU A 105 9.72 6.84 -8.50
C GLU A 105 8.44 6.43 -9.21
N ARG A 106 7.57 5.71 -8.51
CA ARG A 106 6.22 5.37 -8.92
C ARG A 106 5.27 6.00 -7.92
N SER A 107 4.17 6.58 -8.39
CA SER A 107 3.09 6.98 -7.49
C SER A 107 1.96 6.00 -7.65
N GLU A 108 1.27 5.68 -6.57
CA GLU A 108 0.08 4.84 -6.59
C GLU A 108 -1.07 5.56 -5.88
N GLU A 109 -2.28 5.35 -6.36
CA GLU A 109 -3.52 5.80 -5.71
C GLU A 109 -4.43 4.59 -5.56
N SER A 110 -4.90 4.29 -4.34
CA SER A 110 -5.86 3.23 -4.06
C SER A 110 -7.18 3.80 -3.53
N TRP A 111 -8.27 3.10 -3.84
CA TRP A 111 -9.61 3.28 -3.30
C TRP A 111 -10.08 1.91 -2.83
N VAL A 112 -10.20 1.68 -1.53
CA VAL A 112 -10.54 0.37 -0.94
C VAL A 112 -11.78 0.51 -0.06
N SER A 113 -12.85 -0.21 -0.35
CA SER A 113 -14.07 -0.23 0.47
C SER A 113 -13.93 -1.16 1.67
N SER A 114 -14.91 -1.14 2.57
CA SER A 114 -14.88 -1.92 3.83
C SER A 114 -14.93 -3.44 3.62
N ASP A 115 -15.37 -3.88 2.44
CA ASP A 115 -15.36 -5.26 1.97
C ASP A 115 -14.11 -5.59 1.12
N TRP A 116 -13.07 -4.74 1.19
CA TRP A 116 -11.82 -4.82 0.42
C TRP A 116 -11.92 -4.66 -1.09
N MET A 117 -13.11 -4.46 -1.64
CA MET A 117 -13.25 -4.18 -3.06
C MET A 117 -12.67 -2.80 -3.40
N GLY A 118 -12.16 -2.60 -4.62
CA GLY A 118 -11.48 -1.34 -4.85
C GLY A 118 -10.91 -1.10 -6.23
N ARG A 119 -10.04 -0.10 -6.28
CA ARG A 119 -9.26 0.22 -7.47
C ARG A 119 -7.93 0.79 -7.04
N ARG A 120 -6.89 0.45 -7.78
CA ARG A 120 -5.56 1.03 -7.70
C ARG A 120 -5.22 1.55 -9.07
N VAL A 121 -4.65 2.73 -9.07
CA VAL A 121 -4.11 3.36 -10.26
C VAL A 121 -2.65 3.61 -9.94
N SER A 122 -1.77 2.96 -10.69
CA SER A 122 -0.34 3.23 -10.65
C SER A 122 -0.04 4.17 -11.83
N PRO A 123 -0.08 5.51 -11.64
CA PRO A 123 0.44 6.41 -12.65
C PRO A 123 1.91 6.10 -12.95
N GLU A 124 2.28 6.52 -14.14
CA GLU A 124 3.55 6.29 -14.82
C GLU A 124 4.76 6.38 -13.88
N ALA A 125 5.68 5.43 -14.00
CA ALA A 125 6.94 5.46 -13.27
C ALA A 125 7.91 6.43 -13.95
N LYS A 126 8.69 7.17 -13.15
CA LYS A 126 9.71 8.12 -13.62
C LYS A 126 11.07 7.78 -13.04
N VAL A 127 12.11 7.91 -13.84
CA VAL A 127 13.49 7.82 -13.34
C VAL A 127 13.81 9.14 -12.62
N VAL A 128 14.15 9.05 -11.34
CA VAL A 128 14.51 10.24 -10.53
C VAL A 128 16.02 10.40 -10.35
N SER A 129 16.77 9.32 -10.51
CA SER A 129 18.23 9.34 -10.41
C SER A 129 18.86 8.30 -11.34
N GLY A 130 20.11 8.55 -11.73
CA GLY A 130 20.89 7.62 -12.56
C GLY A 130 20.46 7.55 -14.01
N THR A 131 20.87 6.50 -14.69
CA THR A 131 20.48 6.22 -16.07
C THR A 131 20.06 4.77 -16.12
N ILE A 132 18.85 4.48 -16.59
CA ILE A 132 18.45 3.10 -16.87
C ILE A 132 19.48 2.58 -17.87
N PRO A 133 20.24 1.51 -17.53
CA PRO A 133 21.15 0.90 -18.48
C PRO A 133 20.35 0.66 -19.76
N PRO A 134 20.85 1.07 -20.94
CA PRO A 134 20.18 0.74 -22.20
C PRO A 134 19.93 -0.76 -22.11
N GLU A 135 18.65 -1.14 -22.10
CA GLU A 135 18.13 -2.38 -21.55
C GLU A 135 19.17 -3.50 -21.57
N HIS A 136 19.26 -4.33 -20.52
CA HIS A 136 19.68 -5.70 -20.75
C HIS A 136 18.78 -6.22 -21.87
N LYS A 137 19.23 -6.06 -23.13
CA LYS A 137 18.55 -6.56 -24.31
C LYS A 137 18.27 -7.97 -23.89
N ALA A 138 17.00 -8.35 -23.80
CA ALA A 138 16.63 -9.72 -23.51
C ALA A 138 17.64 -10.57 -24.29
N PRO A 139 18.47 -11.38 -23.61
CA PRO A 139 19.64 -11.97 -24.23
C PRO A 139 19.16 -12.54 -25.56
N PRO A 140 19.80 -12.15 -26.69
CA PRO A 140 19.27 -12.48 -28.01
C PRO A 140 18.92 -13.95 -27.98
N LEU A 141 17.69 -14.29 -28.40
CA LEU A 141 17.18 -15.67 -28.34
C LEU A 141 18.32 -16.62 -28.72
N PRO A 142 18.65 -17.64 -27.90
CA PRO A 142 19.72 -18.56 -28.19
C PRO A 142 19.67 -18.97 -29.66
N ALA A 143 20.82 -18.98 -30.34
CA ALA A 143 20.87 -19.15 -31.80
C ALA A 143 20.12 -20.41 -32.28
N ALA A 144 20.04 -21.45 -31.44
CA ALA A 144 19.23 -22.65 -31.66
C ALA A 144 17.73 -22.34 -31.77
N ILE A 145 17.16 -21.60 -30.81
CA ILE A 145 15.75 -21.18 -30.82
C ILE A 145 15.47 -20.27 -32.02
N ARG A 146 16.38 -19.35 -32.33
CA ARG A 146 16.25 -18.47 -33.51
C ARG A 146 16.22 -19.26 -34.81
N LYS A 147 17.12 -20.24 -34.95
CA LYS A 147 17.21 -21.13 -36.11
C LYS A 147 16.00 -22.06 -36.25
N GLU A 148 15.37 -22.43 -35.13
CA GLU A 148 14.16 -23.25 -35.11
C GLU A 148 12.92 -22.45 -35.53
N ILE A 149 12.80 -21.21 -35.05
CA ILE A 149 11.79 -20.23 -35.49
C ILE A 149 11.92 -19.97 -37.00
N ASP A 150 13.14 -19.75 -37.50
CA ASP A 150 13.38 -19.46 -38.92
C ASP A 150 13.10 -20.67 -39.83
N ARG A 151 13.27 -21.90 -39.34
CA ARG A 151 13.02 -23.12 -40.12
C ARG A 151 11.54 -23.47 -40.25
N ASN A 152 10.75 -23.28 -39.19
CA ASN A 152 9.36 -23.75 -39.14
C ASN A 152 8.38 -22.67 -38.66
N PRO A 153 8.27 -21.52 -39.35
CA PRO A 153 7.37 -20.45 -38.93
C PRO A 153 5.89 -20.87 -38.91
N ALA A 154 5.51 -21.89 -39.69
CA ALA A 154 4.14 -22.42 -39.75
C ALA A 154 3.77 -23.38 -38.60
N GLN A 155 4.74 -23.84 -37.80
CA GLN A 155 4.51 -24.74 -36.67
C GLN A 155 4.40 -24.01 -35.33
N LEU A 156 4.73 -22.72 -35.30
CA LEU A 156 4.53 -21.90 -34.12
C LEU A 156 3.04 -21.56 -34.01
N SER A 157 2.46 -21.83 -32.84
CA SER A 157 1.09 -21.38 -32.57
C SER A 157 1.03 -19.84 -32.69
N PRO A 158 -0.14 -19.28 -33.05
CA PRO A 158 -0.34 -17.83 -33.05
C PRO A 158 0.06 -17.15 -31.72
N GLU A 159 -0.12 -17.84 -30.59
CA GLU A 159 0.33 -17.39 -29.26
C GLU A 159 1.86 -17.33 -29.14
N ALA A 160 2.59 -18.34 -29.61
CA ALA A 160 4.05 -18.33 -29.59
C ALA A 160 4.62 -17.20 -30.48
N LEU A 161 4.00 -16.96 -31.64
CA LEU A 161 4.33 -15.86 -32.54
C LEU A 161 4.02 -14.47 -31.92
N ALA A 162 2.92 -14.36 -31.18
CA ALA A 162 2.56 -13.13 -30.46
C ALA A 162 3.53 -12.86 -29.29
N ALA A 163 3.90 -13.87 -28.51
CA ALA A 163 4.87 -13.75 -27.42
C ALA A 163 6.26 -13.32 -27.95
N LEU A 164 6.70 -13.89 -29.08
CA LEU A 164 7.98 -13.53 -29.72
C LEU A 164 7.97 -12.11 -30.30
N ARG A 165 6.86 -11.66 -30.89
CA ARG A 165 6.72 -10.27 -31.38
C ARG A 165 6.67 -9.27 -30.24
N ASN A 166 5.99 -9.59 -29.15
CA ASN A 166 5.94 -8.76 -27.94
C ASN A 166 7.33 -8.66 -27.28
N ALA A 167 8.12 -9.74 -27.25
CA ALA A 167 9.50 -9.68 -26.77
C ALA A 167 10.41 -8.80 -27.63
N ALA A 168 10.13 -8.67 -28.93
CA ALA A 168 10.90 -7.84 -29.86
C ALA A 168 10.48 -6.35 -29.85
N SER A 169 9.23 -6.02 -29.47
CA SER A 169 8.71 -4.65 -29.44
C SER A 169 9.03 -3.88 -28.15
N VAL A 170 9.56 -4.55 -27.12
CA VAL A 170 10.02 -3.90 -25.87
C VAL A 170 11.31 -3.09 -26.09
N ALA A 171 12.05 -3.33 -27.17
CA ALA A 171 13.31 -2.64 -27.42
C ALA A 171 13.08 -1.19 -27.91
N LYS A 172 13.40 -0.24 -27.03
CA LYS A 172 13.52 1.22 -27.22
C LYS A 172 12.32 2.09 -26.80
N PRO A 173 12.04 2.21 -25.49
CA PRO A 173 11.74 3.53 -24.94
C PRO A 173 13.03 4.39 -24.96
N ASP A 174 12.92 5.65 -25.34
CA ASP A 174 13.94 6.67 -25.02
C ASP A 174 14.15 6.65 -23.48
N PRO A 175 15.38 6.73 -22.93
CA PRO A 175 15.59 6.79 -21.48
C PRO A 175 14.93 8.00 -20.80
N LYS A 176 14.45 9.01 -21.56
CA LYS A 176 13.58 10.09 -21.07
C LYS A 176 12.07 9.77 -21.17
N THR A 177 11.69 8.61 -21.71
CA THR A 177 10.30 8.19 -21.76
C THR A 177 9.88 7.79 -20.36
N VAL A 178 9.06 8.64 -19.77
CA VAL A 178 8.00 8.26 -18.84
C VAL A 178 7.51 6.85 -19.23
N LEU A 179 7.56 5.88 -18.31
CA LEU A 179 6.96 4.57 -18.52
C LEU A 179 5.43 4.78 -18.52
N ALA A 180 4.91 5.20 -19.68
CA ALA A 180 3.60 5.81 -19.88
C ALA A 180 2.44 4.80 -19.90
N GLY A 181 2.49 3.83 -18.98
CA GLY A 181 1.40 2.91 -18.73
C GLY A 181 0.56 3.41 -17.57
N ARG A 182 -0.66 3.87 -17.83
CA ARG A 182 -1.71 3.83 -16.82
C ARG A 182 -2.31 2.43 -16.85
N THR A 183 -1.80 1.53 -16.02
CA THR A 183 -2.48 0.26 -15.82
C THR A 183 -3.68 0.54 -14.93
N LEU A 184 -4.88 0.43 -15.50
CA LEU A 184 -6.12 0.42 -14.74
C LEU A 184 -6.34 -1.03 -14.31
N GLU A 185 -6.09 -1.32 -13.05
CA GLU A 185 -6.26 -2.65 -12.51
C GLU A 185 -7.65 -2.74 -11.87
N ALA A 186 -8.47 -3.64 -12.40
CA ALA A 186 -9.79 -3.95 -11.84
C ALA A 186 -9.68 -5.05 -10.77
N PRO A 187 -10.58 -5.09 -9.77
CA PRO A 187 -10.73 -6.22 -8.85
C PRO A 187 -10.76 -7.56 -9.60
N GLY A 188 -10.06 -8.57 -9.10
CA GLY A 188 -9.96 -9.89 -9.75
C GLY A 188 -8.96 -10.00 -10.91
N GLY A 189 -8.44 -8.88 -11.44
CA GLY A 189 -7.43 -8.87 -12.51
C GLY A 189 -6.00 -9.17 -12.04
N MET A 190 -5.74 -8.98 -10.74
CA MET A 190 -4.52 -9.40 -10.06
C MET A 190 -4.88 -9.98 -8.69
N PRO A 191 -4.54 -11.25 -8.40
CA PRO A 191 -4.64 -11.76 -7.05
C PRO A 191 -3.80 -10.88 -6.12
N ASN A 192 -4.31 -10.57 -4.92
CA ASN A 192 -3.61 -9.86 -3.83
C ASN A 192 -3.64 -8.32 -3.80
N LEU A 193 -4.39 -7.64 -4.67
CA LEU A 193 -4.43 -6.17 -4.69
C LEU A 193 -5.71 -5.54 -4.08
N TYR A 194 -6.83 -6.27 -4.02
CA TYR A 194 -8.14 -5.75 -3.55
C TYR A 194 -8.90 -6.76 -2.68
N GLY A 195 -8.21 -7.34 -1.71
CA GLY A 195 -8.83 -8.36 -0.84
C GLY A 195 -8.96 -9.74 -1.46
N ASP A 196 -8.46 -9.99 -2.67
CA ASP A 196 -8.27 -11.35 -3.22
C ASP A 196 -7.07 -12.08 -2.60
N GLY A 197 -6.22 -11.34 -1.89
CA GLY A 197 -5.11 -11.85 -1.06
C GLY A 197 -5.30 -11.47 0.40
N ALA A 198 -4.51 -12.07 1.30
CA ALA A 198 -4.46 -11.94 2.76
C ALA A 198 -5.80 -12.02 3.52
N LEU A 199 -6.82 -11.26 3.14
CA LEU A 199 -8.01 -10.98 3.94
C LEU A 199 -9.32 -11.38 3.28
N TYR A 200 -9.31 -11.96 2.07
CA TYR A 200 -10.53 -12.43 1.40
C TYR A 200 -11.45 -13.25 2.32
N LYS A 201 -10.84 -13.97 3.28
CA LYS A 201 -11.53 -14.89 4.20
C LYS A 201 -11.62 -14.40 5.65
N VAL A 202 -11.09 -13.21 5.97
CA VAL A 202 -11.12 -12.67 7.34
C VAL A 202 -11.98 -11.41 7.37
N PRO A 203 -13.18 -11.46 7.97
CA PRO A 203 -13.99 -10.26 8.17
C PRO A 203 -13.22 -9.23 9.00
N LEU A 204 -13.02 -8.02 8.49
CA LEU A 204 -12.23 -6.98 9.14
C LEU A 204 -12.79 -6.53 10.48
N ASP A 205 -14.12 -6.51 10.57
CA ASP A 205 -14.86 -6.22 11.79
C ASP A 205 -14.62 -7.26 12.89
N GLN A 206 -14.02 -8.41 12.55
CA GLN A 206 -13.66 -9.48 13.47
C GLN A 206 -12.15 -9.54 13.77
N LEU A 207 -11.33 -8.61 13.25
CA LEU A 207 -9.91 -8.58 13.62
C LEU A 207 -9.76 -8.34 15.13
N PRO A 208 -8.99 -9.18 15.84
CA PRO A 208 -8.75 -9.00 17.27
C PRO A 208 -8.12 -7.63 17.57
N THR A 209 -8.56 -7.01 18.65
CA THR A 209 -7.95 -5.80 19.23
C THR A 209 -6.86 -6.14 20.25
N ASP A 210 -6.73 -7.42 20.62
CA ASP A 210 -5.64 -7.93 21.44
C ASP A 210 -4.43 -8.26 20.53
N PRO A 211 -3.23 -7.67 20.79
CA PRO A 211 -2.06 -7.88 19.93
C PRO A 211 -1.62 -9.34 19.82
N GLU A 212 -1.69 -10.11 20.91
CA GLU A 212 -1.26 -11.52 20.92
C GLU A 212 -2.21 -12.39 20.08
N GLN A 213 -3.52 -12.20 20.24
CA GLN A 213 -4.54 -12.86 19.43
C GLN A 213 -4.44 -12.46 17.97
N LEU A 214 -4.20 -11.17 17.68
CA LEU A 214 -4.00 -10.69 16.32
C LEU A 214 -2.77 -11.35 15.69
N GLY A 215 -1.60 -11.27 16.33
CA GLY A 215 -0.37 -11.93 15.84
C GLY A 215 -0.55 -13.42 15.59
N THR A 216 -1.23 -14.12 16.51
CA THR A 216 -1.57 -15.55 16.36
C THR A 216 -2.49 -15.78 15.15
N LEU A 217 -3.51 -14.95 14.96
CA LEU A 217 -4.42 -15.04 13.82
C LEU A 217 -3.67 -14.90 12.50
N LEU A 218 -2.79 -13.88 12.36
CA LEU A 218 -2.00 -13.63 11.15
C LEU A 218 -1.10 -14.84 10.82
N LEU A 219 -0.40 -15.36 11.81
CA LEU A 219 0.47 -16.53 11.66
C LEU A 219 -0.30 -17.79 11.27
N GLN A 220 -1.43 -18.05 11.92
CA GLN A 220 -2.26 -19.22 11.59
C GLN A 220 -2.87 -19.10 10.20
N ALA A 221 -3.25 -17.90 9.80
CA ALA A 221 -3.89 -17.71 8.51
C ALA A 221 -2.91 -17.85 7.34
N HIS A 222 -1.61 -17.57 7.54
CA HIS A 222 -0.53 -18.02 6.66
C HIS A 222 -0.38 -19.54 6.62
N LYS A 223 -0.36 -20.20 7.79
CA LYS A 223 -0.25 -21.67 7.88
C LYS A 223 -1.38 -22.41 7.16
N ASP A 224 -2.59 -21.87 7.24
CA ASP A 224 -3.80 -22.47 6.66
C ASP A 224 -3.99 -22.10 5.18
N GLY A 225 -3.05 -21.35 4.57
CA GLY A 225 -3.18 -20.84 3.20
C GLY A 225 -4.39 -19.90 3.03
N ARG A 226 -4.91 -19.35 4.13
CA ARG A 226 -5.98 -18.34 4.10
C ARG A 226 -5.44 -17.01 3.59
N TRP A 227 -4.12 -16.78 3.72
CA TRP A 227 -3.50 -15.49 3.49
C TRP A 227 -2.78 -15.35 2.13
N THR A 228 -2.62 -16.42 1.34
CA THR A 228 -2.04 -16.30 -0.01
C THR A 228 -2.57 -17.35 -1.00
N PRO A 229 -3.13 -16.94 -2.15
CA PRO A 229 -3.10 -17.75 -3.37
C PRO A 229 -1.67 -17.71 -3.94
N GLY A 230 -0.90 -18.78 -3.74
CA GLY A 230 0.44 -18.95 -4.36
C GLY A 230 1.66 -18.69 -3.47
N GLY A 231 1.48 -18.52 -2.16
CA GLY A 231 2.59 -18.50 -1.20
C GLY A 231 3.26 -19.87 -1.09
N SER A 232 4.58 -19.89 -0.96
CA SER A 232 5.34 -21.09 -0.64
C SER A 232 4.94 -21.60 0.75
N TRP A 233 4.43 -22.84 0.83
CA TRP A 233 4.09 -23.55 2.09
C TRP A 233 5.35 -23.95 2.86
N ASP A 234 6.27 -23.02 3.15
CA ASP A 234 7.34 -23.27 4.10
C ASP A 234 7.15 -22.42 5.35
N PRO A 235 6.42 -22.95 6.37
CA PRO A 235 6.12 -22.24 7.61
C PRO A 235 7.36 -21.94 8.47
N LEU A 236 8.53 -22.48 8.09
CA LEU A 236 9.81 -22.26 8.78
C LEU A 236 10.77 -21.36 7.99
N SER A 237 10.39 -20.96 6.78
CA SER A 237 11.19 -20.01 6.02
C SER A 237 11.13 -18.62 6.66
N SER A 238 12.24 -17.89 6.60
CA SER A 238 12.28 -16.45 6.92
C SER A 238 11.23 -15.63 6.14
N GLY A 239 10.64 -16.20 5.08
CA GLY A 239 9.55 -15.61 4.31
C GLY A 239 8.29 -15.32 5.13
N VAL A 240 7.88 -16.22 6.03
CA VAL A 240 6.63 -16.03 6.81
C VAL A 240 6.69 -14.76 7.65
N LYS A 241 7.86 -14.44 8.21
CA LYS A 241 8.02 -13.22 9.00
C LYS A 241 7.78 -11.98 8.16
N TYR A 242 8.39 -11.95 6.97
CA TYR A 242 8.18 -10.88 6.04
C TYR A 242 6.73 -10.79 5.55
N ASP A 243 6.10 -11.92 5.27
CA ASP A 243 4.73 -11.93 4.75
C ASP A 243 3.74 -11.37 5.79
N VAL A 244 3.84 -11.80 7.06
CA VAL A 244 3.05 -11.23 8.16
C VAL A 244 3.27 -9.72 8.31
N LEU A 245 4.52 -9.26 8.21
CA LEU A 245 4.84 -7.84 8.24
C LEU A 245 4.14 -7.10 7.09
N ARG A 246 4.28 -7.60 5.86
CA ARG A 246 3.66 -6.99 4.67
C ARG A 246 2.15 -6.87 4.83
N ASP A 247 1.51 -7.88 5.37
CA ASP A 247 0.06 -7.87 5.57
C ASP A 247 -0.37 -6.88 6.66
N LEU A 248 0.40 -6.74 7.75
CA LEU A 248 0.19 -5.69 8.73
C LEU A 248 0.30 -4.30 8.09
N LEU A 249 1.25 -4.09 7.19
CA LEU A 249 1.39 -2.83 6.47
C LEU A 249 0.17 -2.55 5.58
N VAL A 250 -0.32 -3.55 4.83
CA VAL A 250 -1.53 -3.43 3.99
C VAL A 250 -2.78 -3.16 4.86
N LEU A 251 -2.92 -3.84 5.98
CA LEU A 251 -4.02 -3.61 6.92
C LEU A 251 -3.97 -2.18 7.49
N LEU A 252 -2.79 -1.69 7.84
CA LEU A 252 -2.63 -0.34 8.37
C LEU A 252 -2.93 0.74 7.31
N THR A 253 -2.68 0.48 6.02
CA THR A 253 -2.88 1.46 4.95
C THR A 253 -4.31 1.51 4.43
N ASP A 254 -4.84 0.33 4.08
CA ASP A 254 -6.02 0.22 3.23
C ASP A 254 -7.28 -0.23 4.01
N ALA A 255 -7.12 -0.88 5.17
CA ALA A 255 -8.27 -1.41 5.91
C ALA A 255 -9.10 -0.30 6.58
N ASN A 256 -10.41 -0.54 6.70
CA ASN A 256 -11.30 0.19 7.59
C ASN A 256 -11.11 -0.22 9.07
N ALA A 257 -9.87 -0.21 9.55
CA ALA A 257 -9.56 -0.64 10.90
C ALA A 257 -9.97 0.41 11.93
N THR A 258 -10.58 -0.04 13.03
CA THR A 258 -10.84 0.80 14.21
C THR A 258 -9.53 1.26 14.86
N SER A 259 -9.60 2.31 15.68
CA SER A 259 -8.46 2.78 16.47
C SER A 259 -7.78 1.66 17.27
N GLN A 260 -8.59 0.79 17.89
CA GLN A 260 -8.13 -0.33 18.71
C GLN A 260 -7.43 -1.40 17.87
N GLN A 261 -7.95 -1.71 16.68
CA GLN A 261 -7.31 -2.64 15.75
C GLN A 261 -5.98 -2.07 15.23
N ARG A 262 -5.91 -0.77 14.91
CA ARG A 262 -4.66 -0.10 14.51
C ARG A 262 -3.63 -0.09 15.64
N ALA A 263 -4.06 0.19 16.87
CA ALA A 263 -3.21 0.05 18.05
C ALA A 263 -2.64 -1.36 18.16
N ALA A 264 -3.49 -2.39 18.03
CA ALA A 264 -3.07 -3.78 18.09
C ALA A 264 -2.03 -4.12 17.00
N MET A 265 -2.28 -3.71 15.76
CA MET A 265 -1.35 -3.90 14.65
C MET A 265 0.01 -3.23 14.89
N ILE A 266 0.02 -1.99 15.38
CA ILE A 266 1.26 -1.29 15.73
C ILE A 266 1.97 -2.04 16.84
N THR A 267 1.27 -2.48 17.89
CA THR A 267 1.87 -3.27 18.97
C THR A 267 2.54 -4.54 18.43
N VAL A 268 1.86 -5.29 17.56
CA VAL A 268 2.44 -6.49 16.91
C VAL A 268 3.73 -6.17 16.16
N LEU A 269 3.80 -5.05 15.43
CA LEU A 269 5.01 -4.63 14.73
C LEU A 269 6.15 -4.26 15.69
N THR A 270 5.81 -3.69 16.85
CA THR A 270 6.79 -3.22 17.85
C THR A 270 7.24 -4.30 18.83
N GLU A 271 6.49 -5.41 18.90
CA GLU A 271 6.83 -6.61 19.68
C GLU A 271 7.36 -7.73 18.78
N TYR A 272 7.47 -7.45 17.48
CA TYR A 272 8.05 -8.38 16.52
C TYR A 272 9.45 -8.79 16.96
N GLU A 273 9.78 -10.09 16.85
CA GLU A 273 11.05 -10.61 17.35
C GLU A 273 12.24 -9.86 16.71
N GLY A 274 13.09 -9.27 17.56
CA GLY A 274 14.27 -8.50 17.14
C GLY A 274 13.96 -7.07 16.68
N SER A 275 12.71 -6.62 16.76
CA SER A 275 12.35 -5.24 16.46
C SER A 275 13.09 -4.24 17.36
N THR A 276 13.51 -3.13 16.76
CA THR A 276 14.20 -2.03 17.45
C THR A 276 13.35 -0.77 17.33
N PRO A 277 12.75 -0.29 18.43
CA PRO A 277 11.93 0.92 18.42
C PRO A 277 12.79 2.18 18.18
N LEU A 278 12.24 3.14 17.44
CA LEU A 278 12.86 4.42 17.09
C LEU A 278 12.01 5.58 17.63
N GLU A 279 12.56 6.37 18.55
CA GLU A 279 11.80 7.41 19.28
C GLU A 279 11.37 8.59 18.40
N SER A 280 12.27 9.04 17.54
CA SER A 280 12.06 10.18 16.64
C SER A 280 12.82 9.90 15.35
N VAL A 281 12.10 9.75 14.26
CA VAL A 281 12.65 9.49 12.93
C VAL A 281 11.91 10.34 11.92
N LYS A 282 12.60 10.74 10.85
CA LYS A 282 11.98 11.41 9.71
C LYS A 282 11.81 10.43 8.57
N ASP A 283 10.67 10.49 7.90
CA ASP A 283 10.48 9.83 6.63
C ASP A 283 11.26 10.53 5.49
N HIS A 284 11.20 10.00 4.27
CA HIS A 284 11.87 10.60 3.10
C HIS A 284 11.35 11.99 2.70
N ARG A 285 10.22 12.43 3.27
CA ARG A 285 9.65 13.78 3.07
C ARG A 285 10.01 14.74 4.21
N GLY A 286 10.74 14.28 5.22
CA GLY A 286 11.11 15.06 6.40
C GLY A 286 10.00 15.19 7.44
N ARG A 287 8.90 14.43 7.33
CA ARG A 287 7.83 14.39 8.33
C ARG A 287 8.34 13.64 9.55
N GLU A 288 8.17 14.24 10.73
CA GLU A 288 8.51 13.59 12.00
C GLU A 288 7.55 12.42 12.26
N GLY A 289 8.11 11.31 12.73
CA GLY A 289 7.41 10.07 13.01
C GLY A 289 8.04 9.30 14.17
N ARG A 290 7.31 8.28 14.60
CA ARG A 290 7.83 7.22 15.48
C ARG A 290 8.05 5.98 14.64
N GLY A 291 9.17 5.31 14.82
CA GLY A 291 9.53 4.20 13.94
C GLY A 291 9.81 2.90 14.67
N VAL A 292 9.92 1.84 13.88
CA VAL A 292 10.44 0.54 14.31
C VAL A 292 11.27 -0.05 13.17
N ASP A 293 12.45 -0.54 13.49
CA ASP A 293 13.28 -1.35 12.59
C ASP A 293 13.01 -2.83 12.89
N ILE A 294 12.57 -3.60 11.89
CA ILE A 294 12.10 -4.98 12.03
C ILE A 294 12.99 -5.91 11.20
N PRO A 295 13.77 -6.82 11.83
CA PRO A 295 14.56 -7.80 11.10
C PRO A 295 13.65 -8.93 10.57
N THR A 296 13.57 -9.07 9.25
CA THR A 296 12.73 -10.07 8.58
C THR A 296 13.50 -11.31 8.13
N GLY A 297 14.81 -11.36 8.39
CA GLY A 297 15.72 -12.42 7.93
C GLY A 297 16.22 -12.22 6.50
N ARG A 298 15.51 -11.44 5.66
CA ARG A 298 16.01 -10.99 4.35
C ARG A 298 16.66 -9.61 4.42
N ALA A 299 16.07 -8.72 5.21
CA ALA A 299 16.47 -7.32 5.37
C ALA A 299 15.92 -6.78 6.69
N THR A 300 16.39 -5.59 7.09
CA THR A 300 15.70 -4.81 8.12
C THR A 300 14.70 -3.90 7.42
N VAL A 301 13.42 -4.04 7.78
CA VAL A 301 12.36 -3.17 7.30
C VAL A 301 12.12 -2.09 8.35
N ARG A 302 12.23 -0.83 7.95
CA ARG A 302 11.85 0.31 8.78
C ARG A 302 10.41 0.66 8.52
N VAL A 303 9.64 0.92 9.57
CA VAL A 303 8.25 1.37 9.50
C VAL A 303 8.12 2.64 10.32
N ILE A 304 7.49 3.68 9.78
CA ILE A 304 7.37 5.00 10.40
C ILE A 304 5.90 5.39 10.47
N PHE A 305 5.43 5.75 11.66
CA PHE A 305 4.06 6.17 11.94
C PHE A 305 3.98 7.66 12.32
N SER A 306 2.86 8.27 11.98
CA SER A 306 2.48 9.59 12.46
C SER A 306 2.26 9.54 13.97
N PRO A 307 2.90 10.39 14.78
CA PRO A 307 2.68 10.41 16.22
C PRO A 307 1.26 10.91 16.57
N ASP A 308 0.64 11.66 15.67
CA ASP A 308 -0.64 12.34 15.92
C ASP A 308 -1.85 11.53 15.47
N THR A 309 -1.69 10.66 14.47
CA THR A 309 -2.81 9.92 13.86
C THR A 309 -2.56 8.42 13.81
N SER A 310 -1.34 7.98 14.18
CA SER A 310 -0.88 6.61 14.04
C SER A 310 -0.92 6.08 12.61
N GLU A 311 -1.15 6.94 11.61
CA GLU A 311 -1.14 6.58 10.20
C GLU A 311 0.27 6.19 9.76
N LEU A 312 0.37 5.18 8.90
CA LEU A 312 1.65 4.79 8.31
C LEU A 312 2.16 5.93 7.43
N LEU A 313 3.32 6.50 7.75
CA LEU A 313 3.95 7.54 6.94
C LEU A 313 4.85 6.94 5.87
N GLU A 314 5.62 5.92 6.25
CA GLU A 314 6.59 5.28 5.39
C GLU A 314 6.89 3.85 5.86
N TRP A 315 7.17 2.95 4.93
CA TRP A 315 8.00 1.79 5.22
C TRP A 315 9.12 1.68 4.18
N SER A 316 10.24 1.10 4.55
CA SER A 316 11.40 0.98 3.66
C SER A 316 12.27 -0.22 4.00
N GLU A 317 12.92 -0.77 2.99
CA GLU A 317 14.00 -1.74 3.10
C GLU A 317 15.14 -1.37 2.13
N PRO A 318 16.29 -2.06 2.14
CA PRO A 318 17.39 -1.73 1.23
C PRO A 318 16.94 -1.74 -0.24
N GLY A 319 17.00 -0.56 -0.87
CA GLY A 319 16.64 -0.35 -2.28
C GLY A 319 15.15 -0.10 -2.54
N GLU A 320 14.31 0.00 -1.50
CA GLU A 320 12.87 0.21 -1.67
C GLU A 320 12.30 1.08 -0.54
N VAL A 321 11.55 2.12 -0.91
CA VAL A 321 10.91 3.06 0.03
C VAL A 321 9.49 3.33 -0.42
N HIS A 322 8.54 3.16 0.48
CA HIS A 322 7.12 3.38 0.26
C HIS A 322 6.64 4.50 1.16
N THR A 323 6.43 5.70 0.61
CA THR A 323 5.98 6.87 1.36
C THR A 323 4.52 7.19 1.09
N TYR A 324 3.69 7.18 2.14
CA TYR A 324 2.26 7.49 2.04
C TYR A 324 2.00 8.97 2.23
N LEU A 325 1.50 9.62 1.19
CA LEU A 325 1.36 11.08 1.11
C LEU A 325 0.00 11.57 1.59
N GLN A 326 -1.05 10.78 1.37
CA GLN A 326 -2.41 11.21 1.65
C GLN A 326 -3.29 10.02 2.02
N PHE A 327 -4.12 10.25 3.02
CA PHE A 327 -5.15 9.33 3.49
C PHE A 327 -6.48 10.06 3.55
N GLY A 328 -7.57 9.34 3.39
CA GLY A 328 -8.90 9.86 3.73
C GLY A 328 -10.01 8.92 3.30
N HIS A 329 -11.24 9.37 3.53
CA HIS A 329 -12.44 8.65 3.13
C HIS A 329 -13.15 9.45 2.05
N VAL A 330 -13.58 8.76 1.00
CA VAL A 330 -14.29 9.34 -0.14
C VAL A 330 -15.53 8.53 -0.46
N ALA A 331 -16.53 9.15 -1.08
CA ALA A 331 -17.80 8.49 -1.33
C ALA A 331 -17.72 7.50 -2.49
N SER A 332 -16.85 7.77 -3.48
CA SER A 332 -16.72 6.96 -4.69
C SER A 332 -15.29 6.86 -5.20
N ILE A 333 -14.98 5.78 -5.92
CA ILE A 333 -13.70 5.59 -6.63
C ILE A 333 -13.42 6.78 -7.55
N GLY A 334 -12.18 7.28 -7.50
CA GLY A 334 -11.71 8.41 -8.30
C GLY A 334 -11.84 9.77 -7.61
N GLU A 335 -12.56 9.86 -6.48
CA GLU A 335 -12.53 11.05 -5.64
C GLU A 335 -11.23 11.11 -4.81
N ARG A 336 -10.82 12.33 -4.42
CA ARG A 336 -9.67 12.56 -3.53
C ARG A 336 -10.13 13.43 -2.34
N PRO A 337 -9.61 13.20 -1.12
CA PRO A 337 -10.04 13.92 0.08
C PRO A 337 -9.80 15.45 0.02
#